data_AF-A0A955NJT7-F1
#
_entry.id   AF-A0A955NJT7-F1
#
_cell.length_a   1.000
_cell.length_b   1.000
_cell.length_c   1.000
_cell.angle_alpha   90.00
_cell.angle_beta   90.00
_cell.angle_gamma   90.00
#
_symmetry.space_group_name_H-M   'P 1'
#
loop_
_entity.id
_entity.type
_entity.pdbx_description
1 polymer ?
#
loop_
_entity_poly.entity_id
_entity_poly.type
_entity_poly.pdbx_seq_one_letter_code
_entity_poly.pdbx_strand_id
1 'polypeptide(L)'
;SEIELSLEEASRGGRKTIQLSTVEPDATGRMARTQKSIEVNLPKGVTEGSKIRLPGKGGKGMGGAGDGDLFLRIRLRPDSRFKVEGYNLRNAIDIAPWESALGAEVKVPTLEGSVTIKVAPGTQSGQTLRVRGKGLPKSKGDPGDLLVEVRIVTPKTLNPRERELFESLAKESDFNPRG
;
A
#
# COMPACT_ATOMS: atom_id res chain seq x y z
N SER A 1 9.77 -13.66 15.28
CA SER A 1 10.29 -13.58 13.90
C SER A 1 9.49 -12.57 13.10
N GLU A 2 9.98 -12.15 11.94
CA GLU A 2 9.24 -11.25 11.03
C GLU A 2 8.83 -11.99 9.75
N ILE A 3 7.72 -11.56 9.16
CA ILE A 3 7.27 -12.02 7.85
C ILE A 3 6.96 -10.80 6.98
N GLU A 4 7.54 -10.78 5.78
CA GLU A 4 7.30 -9.73 4.81
C GLU A 4 6.12 -10.06 3.90
N LEU A 5 5.20 -9.11 3.74
CA LEU A 5 4.01 -9.22 2.89
C LEU A 5 3.97 -8.06 1.89
N SER A 6 3.49 -8.30 0.67
CA SER A 6 3.01 -7.20 -0.18
C SER A 6 1.68 -6.65 0.32
N LEU A 7 1.26 -5.49 -0.19
CA LEU A 7 -0.05 -4.92 0.13
C LEU A 7 -1.20 -5.80 -0.36
N GLU A 8 -1.04 -6.50 -1.49
CA GLU A 8 -2.04 -7.46 -1.98
C GLU A 8 -2.17 -8.68 -1.05
N GLU A 9 -1.04 -9.22 -0.57
CA GLU A 9 -1.05 -10.33 0.39
C GLU A 9 -1.71 -9.90 1.71
N ALA A 10 -1.36 -8.71 2.21
CA ALA A 10 -1.93 -8.15 3.42
C ALA A 10 -3.45 -7.86 3.29
N SER A 11 -3.88 -7.40 2.11
CA SER A 11 -5.28 -7.11 1.81
C SER A 11 -6.12 -8.39 1.66
N ARG A 12 -5.69 -9.33 0.81
CA ARG A 12 -6.45 -10.56 0.53
C ARG A 12 -6.38 -11.57 1.67
N GLY A 13 -5.33 -11.53 2.48
CA GLY A 13 -5.01 -12.57 3.46
C GLY A 13 -4.76 -13.93 2.80
N GLY A 14 -4.95 -15.00 3.56
CA GLY A 14 -4.86 -16.38 3.07
C GLY A 14 -3.67 -17.15 3.62
N ARG A 15 -3.40 -18.32 3.04
CA ARG A 15 -2.34 -19.22 3.52
C ARG A 15 -0.98 -18.84 2.93
N LYS A 16 0.02 -18.71 3.79
CA LYS A 16 1.41 -18.46 3.40
C LYS A 16 2.33 -19.43 4.14
N THR A 17 3.14 -20.17 3.40
CA THR A 17 4.18 -21.03 3.98
C THR A 17 5.44 -20.21 4.21
N ILE A 18 5.96 -20.27 5.43
CA ILE A 18 7.24 -19.65 5.79
C ILE A 18 8.25 -20.71 6.21
N GLN A 19 9.53 -20.43 5.94
CA GLN A 19 10.63 -21.22 6.46
C GLN A 19 11.17 -20.56 7.73
N LEU A 20 11.24 -21.34 8.81
CA LEU A 20 11.76 -20.90 10.09
C LEU A 20 13.00 -21.72 10.41
N SER A 21 14.08 -21.04 10.79
CA SER A 21 15.22 -21.67 11.41
C SER A 21 15.01 -21.72 12.92
N THR A 22 14.88 -22.92 13.49
CA THR A 22 14.90 -23.13 14.94
C THR A 22 16.22 -23.78 15.34
N VAL A 23 16.62 -23.63 16.60
CA VAL A 23 17.75 -24.36 17.16
C VAL A 23 17.17 -25.42 18.09
N GLU A 24 17.38 -26.69 17.75
CA GLU A 24 16.81 -27.83 18.45
C GLU A 24 17.89 -28.88 18.70
N PRO A 25 17.82 -29.64 19.81
CA PRO A 25 18.74 -30.74 20.05
C PRO A 25 18.51 -31.87 19.04
N ASP A 26 19.59 -32.35 18.42
CA ASP A 26 19.61 -33.50 17.53
C ASP A 26 19.54 -34.83 18.30
N ALA A 27 19.58 -35.97 17.60
CA ALA A 27 19.55 -37.30 18.20
C ALA A 27 20.71 -37.59 19.17
N THR A 28 21.78 -36.77 19.15
CA THR A 28 22.94 -36.84 20.03
C THR A 28 22.90 -35.81 21.17
N GLY A 29 21.81 -35.04 21.28
CA GLY A 29 21.65 -33.98 22.27
C GLY A 29 22.40 -32.68 21.96
N ARG A 30 23.00 -32.55 20.76
CA ARG A 30 23.70 -31.33 20.34
C ARG A 30 22.72 -30.34 19.73
N MET A 31 22.86 -29.05 20.04
CA MET A 31 22.04 -28.00 19.46
C MET A 31 22.37 -27.84 17.96
N ALA A 32 21.45 -28.21 17.10
CA ALA A 32 21.56 -28.08 15.65
C ALA A 32 20.51 -27.09 15.13
N ARG A 33 20.86 -26.38 14.04
CA ARG A 33 19.91 -25.49 13.35
C ARG A 33 19.07 -26.33 12.40
N THR A 34 17.76 -26.33 12.62
CA THR A 34 16.79 -27.06 11.79
C THR A 34 15.91 -26.07 11.07
N GLN A 35 15.67 -26.30 9.78
CA GLN A 35 14.67 -25.55 9.02
C GLN A 35 13.32 -26.27 9.10
N LYS A 36 12.27 -25.54 9.46
CA LYS A 36 10.88 -26.02 9.49
C LYS A 36 10.03 -25.15 8.58
N SER A 37 9.23 -25.78 7.73
CA SER A 37 8.19 -25.11 6.96
C SER A 37 6.91 -25.06 7.81
N ILE A 38 6.37 -23.86 8.02
CA ILE A 38 5.14 -23.65 8.78
C ILE A 38 4.13 -22.92 7.90
N GLU A 39 2.92 -23.46 7.80
CA GLU A 39 1.80 -22.78 7.16
C GLU A 39 1.19 -21.78 8.13
N VAL A 40 1.06 -20.53 7.69
CA VAL A 40 0.50 -19.42 8.44
C VAL A 40 -0.79 -18.98 7.76
N ASN A 41 -1.90 -18.94 8.51
CA ASN A 41 -3.13 -18.34 8.02
C ASN A 41 -3.11 -16.83 8.33
N LEU A 42 -2.98 -16.02 7.28
CA LEU A 42 -2.96 -14.56 7.36
C LEU A 42 -4.40 -14.02 7.40
N PRO A 43 -4.79 -13.30 8.46
CA PRO A 43 -6.05 -12.58 8.47
C PRO A 43 -6.09 -11.54 7.34
N LYS A 44 -7.29 -11.24 6.85
CA LYS A 44 -7.49 -10.11 5.94
C LYS A 44 -7.21 -8.80 6.68
N GLY A 45 -6.49 -7.89 6.03
CA GLY A 45 -6.28 -6.54 6.57
C GLY A 45 -5.24 -6.47 7.67
N VAL A 46 -4.25 -7.37 7.64
CA VAL A 46 -3.08 -7.22 8.51
C VAL A 46 -2.32 -5.94 8.15
N THR A 47 -1.93 -5.19 9.16
CA THR A 47 -1.20 -3.92 9.01
C THR A 47 0.25 -4.06 9.46
N GLU A 48 1.05 -3.05 9.12
CA GLU A 48 2.43 -2.92 9.60
C GLU A 48 2.51 -3.14 11.12
N GLY A 49 3.42 -4.02 11.55
CA GLY A 49 3.65 -4.32 12.96
C GLY A 49 2.62 -5.26 13.61
N SER A 50 1.58 -5.68 12.90
CA SER A 50 0.61 -6.68 13.40
C SER A 50 1.30 -7.95 13.86
N LYS A 51 0.80 -8.57 14.94
CA LYS A 51 1.35 -9.82 15.49
C LYS A 51 0.42 -10.99 15.21
N ILE A 52 0.95 -12.07 14.65
CA ILE A 52 0.25 -13.34 14.46
C ILE A 52 0.84 -14.35 15.45
N ARG A 53 -0.03 -14.96 16.25
CA ARG A 53 0.34 -16.04 17.18
C ARG A 53 0.10 -17.40 16.54
N LEU A 54 1.12 -18.25 16.56
CA LEU A 54 1.06 -19.63 16.11
C LEU A 54 1.26 -20.55 17.33
N PRO A 55 0.16 -21.11 17.87
CA PRO A 55 0.22 -21.89 19.09
C PRO A 55 1.02 -23.18 18.90
N GLY A 56 1.92 -23.50 19.83
CA GLY A 56 2.73 -24.72 19.79
C GLY A 56 3.70 -24.82 18.62
N LYS A 57 4.04 -23.69 17.97
CA LYS A 57 5.02 -23.59 16.86
C LYS A 57 6.31 -22.89 17.25
N GLY A 58 6.48 -22.59 18.54
CA GLY A 58 7.67 -22.00 19.13
C GLY A 58 8.76 -23.03 19.45
N GLY A 59 9.68 -22.65 20.34
CA GLY A 59 10.76 -23.55 20.78
C GLY A 59 10.24 -24.73 21.60
N LYS A 60 10.97 -25.85 21.57
CA LYS A 60 10.66 -27.03 22.38
C LYS A 60 10.67 -26.70 23.88
N GLY A 61 9.65 -27.18 24.60
CA GLY A 61 9.62 -27.10 26.06
C GLY A 61 10.66 -28.03 26.71
N MET A 62 11.16 -27.65 27.89
CA MET A 62 12.04 -28.50 28.70
C MET A 62 11.22 -29.33 29.71
N GLY A 63 11.71 -30.52 30.08
CA GLY A 63 11.17 -31.30 31.19
C GLY A 63 9.73 -31.82 31.00
N GLY A 64 9.31 -32.08 29.75
CA GLY A 64 7.96 -32.55 29.44
C GLY A 64 6.92 -31.44 29.23
N ALA A 65 7.33 -30.17 29.29
CA ALA A 65 6.49 -29.06 28.86
C ALA A 65 6.24 -29.11 27.34
N GLY A 66 5.04 -28.73 26.91
CA GLY A 66 4.71 -28.60 25.49
C GLY A 66 5.53 -27.51 24.79
N ASP A 67 5.54 -27.54 23.46
CA ASP A 67 6.20 -26.51 22.64
C ASP A 67 5.59 -25.12 22.92
N GLY A 68 6.45 -24.11 22.95
CA GLY A 68 6.03 -22.72 23.13
C GLY A 68 5.29 -22.17 21.91
N ASP A 69 4.90 -20.89 21.99
CA ASP A 69 4.23 -20.21 20.88
C ASP A 69 5.21 -19.42 20.03
N LEU A 70 4.92 -19.34 18.73
CA LEU A 70 5.65 -18.47 17.83
C LEU A 70 4.85 -17.21 17.53
N PHE A 71 5.46 -16.06 17.77
CA PHE A 71 4.92 -14.77 17.36
C PHE A 71 5.63 -14.27 16.11
N LEU A 72 4.85 -14.01 15.07
CA LEU A 72 5.28 -13.39 13.83
C LEU A 72 4.85 -11.93 13.82
N ARG A 73 5.77 -11.01 13.58
CA ARG A 73 5.45 -9.61 13.30
C ARG A 73 5.37 -9.40 11.79
N ILE A 74 4.28 -8.79 11.33
CA ILE A 74 4.09 -8.41 9.93
C ILE A 74 4.93 -7.19 9.61
N ARG A 75 5.64 -7.25 8.49
CA ARG A 75 6.28 -6.11 7.84
C ARG A 75 5.76 -6.00 6.41
N LEU A 76 5.22 -4.86 6.04
CA LEU A 76 4.75 -4.58 4.69
C LEU A 76 5.94 -4.14 3.84
N ARG A 77 6.10 -4.77 2.69
CA ARG A 77 7.10 -4.35 1.70
C ARG A 77 6.72 -2.98 1.15
N PRO A 78 7.68 -2.07 0.95
CA PRO A 78 7.42 -0.82 0.25
C PRO A 78 6.77 -1.08 -1.11
N ASP A 79 5.68 -0.37 -1.41
CA ASP A 79 4.99 -0.42 -2.70
C ASP A 79 5.30 0.87 -3.46
N SER A 80 5.61 0.76 -4.76
CA SER A 80 5.94 1.92 -5.60
C SER A 80 4.73 2.78 -5.94
N ARG A 81 3.51 2.24 -5.81
CA ARG A 81 2.25 2.91 -6.14
C ARG A 81 1.59 3.51 -4.91
N PHE A 82 1.78 2.90 -3.74
CA PHE A 82 1.04 3.26 -2.53
C PHE A 82 1.93 3.46 -1.31
N LYS A 83 1.63 4.53 -0.57
CA LYS A 83 2.08 4.70 0.81
C LYS A 83 0.95 4.29 1.75
N VAL A 84 1.26 3.49 2.76
CA VAL A 84 0.28 3.06 3.78
C VAL A 84 0.20 4.10 4.90
N GLU A 85 -1.02 4.52 5.25
CA GLU A 85 -1.32 5.41 6.37
C GLU A 85 -2.44 4.80 7.23
N GLY A 86 -2.06 4.01 8.23
CA GLY A 86 -3.00 3.20 9.00
C GLY A 86 -3.67 2.17 8.10
N TYR A 87 -4.98 2.34 7.85
CA TYR A 87 -5.73 1.52 6.90
C TYR A 87 -5.95 2.21 5.55
N ASN A 88 -5.60 3.48 5.43
CA ASN A 88 -5.71 4.19 4.17
C ASN A 88 -4.49 3.93 3.31
N LEU A 89 -4.68 4.07 2.00
CA LEU A 89 -3.59 4.10 1.04
C LEU A 89 -3.50 5.51 0.47
N ARG A 90 -2.29 6.00 0.25
CA ARG A 90 -2.02 7.22 -0.49
C ARG A 90 -1.32 6.92 -1.79
N ASN A 91 -1.77 7.55 -2.86
CA ASN A 91 -0.99 7.69 -4.08
C ASN A 91 -1.08 9.13 -4.58
N ALA A 92 -0.29 9.42 -5.61
CA ALA A 92 -0.43 10.64 -6.37
C ALA A 92 -0.73 10.30 -7.83
N ILE A 93 -1.50 11.16 -8.50
CA ILE A 93 -1.69 11.11 -9.94
C ILE A 93 -1.25 12.42 -10.56
N ASP A 94 -0.72 12.30 -11.77
CA ASP A 94 -0.34 13.45 -12.58
C ASP A 94 -1.47 13.71 -13.58
N ILE A 95 -1.93 14.96 -13.60
CA ILE A 95 -2.93 15.43 -14.56
C ILE A 95 -2.40 16.64 -15.30
N ALA A 96 -2.91 16.86 -16.51
CA ALA A 96 -2.57 18.02 -17.32
C ALA A 96 -3.28 19.29 -16.80
N PRO A 97 -2.77 20.50 -17.11
CA PRO A 97 -3.38 21.74 -16.65
C PRO A 97 -4.82 21.91 -17.15
N TRP A 98 -5.12 21.48 -18.37
CA TRP A 98 -6.47 21.53 -18.93
C TRP A 98 -7.43 20.52 -18.30
N GLU A 99 -6.96 19.35 -17.87
CA GLU A 99 -7.79 18.40 -17.11
C GLU A 99 -8.19 18.99 -15.76
N SER A 100 -7.26 19.72 -15.13
CA SER A 100 -7.51 20.45 -13.88
C SER A 100 -8.50 21.60 -14.08
N ALA A 101 -8.32 22.38 -15.14
CA ALA A 101 -9.13 23.56 -15.42
C ALA A 101 -10.56 23.19 -15.88
N LEU A 102 -10.68 22.22 -16.79
CA LEU A 102 -11.93 21.88 -17.46
C LEU A 102 -12.67 20.70 -16.81
N GLY A 103 -12.00 19.96 -15.94
CA GLY A 103 -12.46 18.69 -15.41
C GLY A 103 -12.13 17.53 -16.36
N ALA A 104 -12.02 16.33 -15.79
CA ALA A 104 -11.65 15.13 -16.52
C ALA A 104 -12.13 13.87 -15.79
N GLU A 105 -12.10 12.74 -16.48
CA GLU A 105 -12.19 11.42 -15.87
C GLU A 105 -10.82 10.74 -16.00
N VAL A 106 -10.24 10.36 -14.87
CA VAL A 106 -8.88 9.81 -14.81
C VAL A 106 -8.89 8.45 -14.14
N LYS A 107 -8.06 7.54 -14.66
CA LYS A 107 -7.94 6.17 -14.17
C LYS A 107 -6.87 6.10 -13.07
N VAL A 108 -7.24 5.61 -11.89
CA VAL A 108 -6.36 5.51 -10.73
C VAL A 108 -6.13 4.05 -10.35
N PRO A 109 -4.87 3.62 -10.12
CA PRO A 109 -4.60 2.26 -9.65
C PRO A 109 -5.15 2.04 -8.23
N THR A 110 -5.59 0.81 -7.97
CA THR A 110 -6.02 0.31 -6.66
C THR A 110 -5.37 -1.05 -6.40
N LEU A 111 -5.49 -1.60 -5.19
CA LEU A 111 -4.99 -2.97 -4.90
C LEU A 111 -5.67 -4.08 -5.72
N GLU A 112 -6.88 -3.81 -6.22
CA GLU A 112 -7.72 -4.77 -6.94
C GLU A 112 -7.78 -4.50 -8.46
N GLY A 113 -6.96 -3.56 -8.96
CA GLY A 113 -6.96 -3.15 -10.35
C GLY A 113 -6.96 -1.63 -10.47
N SER A 114 -8.05 -1.03 -10.95
CA SER A 114 -8.14 0.41 -11.18
C SER A 114 -9.57 0.90 -11.11
N VAL A 115 -9.75 2.17 -10.79
CA VAL A 115 -11.04 2.86 -10.76
C VAL A 115 -10.94 4.18 -11.51
N THR A 116 -11.99 4.54 -12.24
CA THR A 116 -12.10 5.87 -12.85
C THR A 116 -12.66 6.84 -11.82
N ILE A 117 -12.01 7.98 -11.64
CA ILE A 117 -12.47 9.07 -10.77
C ILE A 117 -12.70 10.33 -11.58
N LYS A 118 -13.67 11.14 -11.13
CA LYS A 118 -13.94 12.45 -11.69
C LYS A 118 -13.04 13.49 -11.04
N VAL A 119 -12.27 14.21 -11.84
CA VAL A 119 -11.58 15.46 -11.49
C VAL A 119 -12.55 16.60 -11.79
N ALA A 120 -12.91 17.37 -10.77
CA ALA A 120 -13.81 18.51 -10.96
C ALA A 120 -13.09 19.66 -11.67
N PRO A 121 -13.79 20.48 -12.47
CA PRO A 121 -13.21 21.72 -13.01
C PRO A 121 -12.68 22.60 -11.87
N GLY A 122 -11.51 23.21 -12.09
CA GLY A 122 -10.84 24.04 -11.09
C GLY A 122 -10.17 23.25 -9.95
N THR A 123 -9.99 21.94 -10.08
CA THR A 123 -9.19 21.15 -9.11
C THR A 123 -7.79 21.75 -9.00
N GLN A 124 -7.24 21.80 -7.79
CA GLN A 124 -5.92 22.40 -7.54
C GLN A 124 -4.84 21.33 -7.31
N SER A 125 -3.58 21.67 -7.61
CA SER A 125 -2.45 20.81 -7.26
C SER A 125 -2.35 20.67 -5.73
N GLY A 126 -2.04 19.47 -5.25
CA GLY A 126 -2.04 19.11 -3.82
C GLY A 126 -3.41 18.75 -3.27
N GLN A 127 -4.50 18.98 -4.01
CA GLN A 127 -5.84 18.57 -3.59
C GLN A 127 -5.90 17.03 -3.49
N THR A 128 -6.43 16.53 -2.37
CA THR A 128 -6.61 15.09 -2.16
C THR A 128 -8.04 14.67 -2.51
N LEU A 129 -8.18 13.80 -3.48
CA LEU A 129 -9.44 13.15 -3.85
C LEU A 129 -9.58 11.82 -3.10
N ARG A 130 -10.75 11.55 -2.54
CA ARG A 130 -10.99 10.36 -1.72
C ARG A 130 -11.81 9.33 -2.47
N VAL A 131 -11.25 8.15 -2.66
CA VAL A 131 -11.95 6.97 -3.19
C VAL A 131 -12.30 6.04 -2.04
N ARG A 132 -13.59 6.03 -1.69
CA ARG A 132 -14.09 5.31 -0.52
C ARG A 132 -13.91 3.80 -0.65
N GLY A 133 -13.48 3.16 0.43
CA GLY A 133 -13.38 1.70 0.53
C GLY A 133 -12.29 1.06 -0.34
N LYS A 134 -11.35 1.86 -0.88
CA LYS A 134 -10.23 1.38 -1.71
C LYS A 134 -8.88 1.38 -1.00
N GLY A 135 -8.88 1.49 0.32
CA GLY A 135 -7.72 1.27 1.19
C GLY A 135 -7.57 -0.19 1.63
N LEU A 136 -6.83 -0.43 2.71
CA LEU A 136 -6.67 -1.76 3.30
C LEU A 136 -7.95 -2.18 4.05
N PRO A 137 -8.31 -3.47 4.00
CA PRO A 137 -9.45 -3.98 4.76
C PRO A 137 -9.18 -3.91 6.26
N LYS A 138 -10.27 -3.82 7.04
CA LYS A 138 -10.22 -3.89 8.50
C LYS A 138 -10.81 -5.22 8.97
N SER A 139 -10.37 -5.69 10.12
CA SER A 139 -10.96 -6.88 10.76
C SER A 139 -12.39 -6.62 11.24
N LYS A 140 -12.71 -5.36 11.59
CA LYS A 140 -14.04 -4.88 11.96
C LYS A 140 -14.29 -3.49 11.35
N GLY A 141 -15.51 -3.26 10.87
CA GLY A 141 -15.94 -2.00 10.26
C GLY A 141 -15.50 -1.86 8.80
N ASP A 142 -15.72 -0.66 8.26
CA ASP A 142 -15.45 -0.38 6.84
C ASP A 142 -13.96 -0.36 6.53
N PRO A 143 -13.55 -0.80 5.31
CA PRO A 143 -12.18 -0.66 4.84
C PRO A 143 -11.67 0.78 4.94
N GLY A 144 -10.35 0.94 4.85
CA GLY A 144 -9.79 2.27 4.62
C GLY A 144 -10.13 2.81 3.23
N ASP A 145 -9.73 4.04 2.99
CA ASP A 145 -9.93 4.75 1.73
C ASP A 145 -8.61 4.86 0.95
N LEU A 146 -8.70 5.03 -0.37
CA LEU A 146 -7.59 5.49 -1.19
C LEU A 146 -7.64 7.01 -1.28
N LEU A 147 -6.57 7.67 -0.88
CA LEU A 147 -6.37 9.11 -0.89
C LEU A 147 -5.44 9.45 -2.05
N VAL A 148 -5.98 10.10 -3.06
CA VAL A 148 -5.32 10.41 -4.33
C VAL A 148 -4.94 11.88 -4.34
N GLU A 149 -3.65 12.18 -4.19
CA GLU A 149 -3.14 13.53 -4.34
C GLU A 149 -3.01 13.90 -5.82
N VAL A 150 -3.58 15.03 -6.21
CA VAL A 150 -3.49 15.53 -7.59
C VAL A 150 -2.23 16.37 -7.75
N ARG A 151 -1.42 16.08 -8.76
CA ARG A 151 -0.29 16.91 -9.18
C ARG A 151 -0.54 17.42 -10.60
N ILE A 152 -0.55 18.74 -10.75
CA ILE A 152 -0.65 19.34 -12.08
C ILE A 152 0.74 19.35 -12.69
N VAL A 153 0.91 18.68 -13.81
CA VAL A 153 2.19 18.59 -14.53
C VAL A 153 2.08 19.24 -15.90
N THR A 154 3.10 20.00 -16.28
CA THR A 154 3.17 20.67 -17.59
C THR A 154 4.11 19.89 -18.52
N PRO A 155 3.83 19.80 -19.84
CA PRO A 155 4.75 19.20 -20.79
C PRO A 155 6.14 19.83 -20.72
N LYS A 156 7.20 19.00 -20.79
CA LYS A 156 8.60 19.46 -20.76
C LYS A 156 9.00 20.25 -22.01
N THR A 157 8.34 19.96 -23.12
CA THR A 157 8.59 20.57 -24.43
C THR A 157 7.24 20.84 -25.09
N LEU A 158 7.14 21.98 -25.78
CA LEU A 158 5.95 22.37 -26.53
C LEU A 158 6.30 22.44 -28.01
N ASN A 159 5.43 21.89 -28.85
CA ASN A 159 5.49 22.12 -30.28
C ASN A 159 5.04 23.57 -30.61
N PRO A 160 5.27 24.07 -31.85
CA PRO A 160 4.94 25.45 -32.19
C PRO A 160 3.48 25.82 -31.91
N ARG A 161 2.55 24.91 -32.21
CA ARG A 161 1.12 25.15 -31.99
C ARG A 161 0.74 25.16 -30.51
N GLU A 162 1.29 24.27 -29.71
CA GLU A 162 1.06 24.25 -28.25
C GLU A 162 1.59 25.54 -27.61
N ARG A 163 2.76 26.02 -28.03
CA ARG A 163 3.32 27.28 -27.56
C ARG A 163 2.39 28.45 -27.85
N GLU A 164 1.89 28.57 -29.08
CA GLU A 164 0.93 29.62 -29.46
C GLU A 164 -0.32 29.61 -28.59
N LEU A 165 -0.85 28.43 -28.26
CA LEU A 165 -2.03 28.28 -27.40
C LEU A 165 -1.75 28.73 -25.96
N PHE A 166 -0.61 28.35 -25.39
CA PHE A 166 -0.22 28.79 -24.06
C PHE A 166 0.05 30.30 -23.99
N GLU A 167 0.69 30.88 -25.01
CA GLU A 167 0.91 32.32 -25.11
C GLU A 167 -0.40 33.10 -25.24
N SER A 168 -1.37 32.56 -25.98
CA SER A 168 -2.71 33.15 -26.11
C SER A 168 -3.44 33.12 -24.77
N LEU A 169 -3.45 31.97 -24.08
CA LEU A 169 -4.05 31.85 -22.74
C LEU A 169 -3.40 32.80 -21.74
N ALA A 170 -2.08 32.96 -21.79
CA ALA A 170 -1.35 33.87 -20.91
C ALA A 170 -1.68 35.36 -21.13
N LYS A 171 -2.07 35.74 -22.35
CA LYS A 171 -2.50 37.12 -22.66
C LYS A 171 -3.94 37.40 -22.24
N GLU A 172 -4.82 36.42 -22.38
CA GLU A 172 -6.26 36.57 -22.09
C GLU A 172 -6.58 36.38 -20.60
N SER A 173 -5.80 35.57 -19.88
CA SER A 173 -6.09 35.23 -18.48
C SER A 173 -5.68 36.34 -17.51
N ASP A 174 -6.53 36.61 -16.53
CA ASP A 174 -6.27 37.48 -15.37
C ASP A 174 -5.70 36.72 -14.16
N PHE A 175 -5.39 35.44 -14.31
CA PHE A 175 -4.95 34.59 -13.21
C PHE A 175 -3.55 34.97 -12.71
N ASN A 176 -3.47 35.43 -11.46
CA ASN A 176 -2.21 35.74 -10.78
C ASN A 176 -1.88 34.68 -9.70
N PRO A 177 -1.06 33.65 -10.02
CA PRO A 177 -0.73 32.60 -9.07
C PRO A 177 0.19 33.03 -7.91
N ARG A 178 0.67 34.28 -7.87
CA ARG A 178 1.62 34.77 -6.85
C ARG A 178 1.09 35.95 -6.02
N GLY A 179 -0.15 36.39 -6.26
CA GLY A 179 -0.71 37.59 -5.63
C GLY A 179 -0.16 38.87 -6.24
#